data_AF-A0A537SEA2-F1
#
_entry.id   AF-A0A537SEA2-F1
#
_cell.length_a   1.000
_cell.length_b   1.000
_cell.length_c   1.000
_cell.angle_alpha   90.00
_cell.angle_beta   90.00
_cell.angle_gamma   90.00
#
_symmetry.space_group_name_H-M   'P 1'
#
loop_
_entity.id
_entity.type
_entity.pdbx_description
1 polymer ?
#
loop_
_entity_poly.entity_id
_entity_poly.type
_entity_poly.pdbx_seq_one_letter_code
_entity_poly.pdbx_strand_id
1 'polypeptide(L)'
;MRTTLARRYAAVIACVGLGLATSAFAQDKTVKIGVLNDMSSLYADIGGPNSVAAIKMAVEDSGLVAKGWKIDVLSGDHQNKPDVGTNLGRQWIDSEKVDAIADTPNSGVALAVSNLIREKNAVLLNSGAATADLTGKACTPNTVSFTYDTYMLAHGTGAALTKAGGNTWFFLTSDYAFGHALERDTSAVVTASGGKVVGGVRHPINTADFSSFLLQAQASKAKVIGLANAGGDTTNAIKQAAEFGIVAGGQKLAALLLFINDVHSLGLKTAQGLSFTESFYWDMNDKTREWSKRFVKTSPKGTMPSMAVAGNYAAVLHYLKALEALGGNPHDGAKVVAKMKELPTDDPLFGKGPLRVDGRRMVPAYLFEVKKPEESKYPWDYYKMIATIPAEEAARPLGESECPLVKK
;
A
#
# COMPACT_ATOMS: atom_id res chain seq x y z
N MET A 1 22.22 -37.21 -73.12
CA MET A 1 22.73 -37.33 -71.73
C MET A 1 23.19 -35.98 -71.16
N ARG A 2 22.39 -34.91 -71.28
CA ARG A 2 22.71 -33.55 -70.75
C ARG A 2 21.51 -32.79 -70.15
N THR A 3 20.33 -33.39 -70.09
CA THR A 3 19.09 -32.72 -69.64
C THR A 3 18.48 -33.31 -68.36
N THR A 4 19.08 -34.34 -67.77
CA THR A 4 18.59 -34.99 -66.54
C THR A 4 19.30 -34.56 -65.25
N LEU A 5 20.41 -33.83 -65.32
CA LEU A 5 21.11 -33.33 -64.12
C LEU A 5 20.52 -32.04 -63.54
N ALA A 6 19.91 -31.18 -64.36
CA ALA A 6 19.39 -29.88 -63.90
C ALA A 6 18.17 -29.99 -62.97
N ARG A 7 17.47 -31.14 -62.98
CA ARG A 7 16.24 -31.34 -62.19
C ARG A 7 16.49 -31.87 -60.77
N ARG A 8 17.71 -32.30 -60.44
CA ARG A 8 18.07 -32.84 -59.11
C ARG A 8 18.67 -31.81 -58.15
N TYR A 9 19.14 -30.66 -58.64
CA TYR A 9 19.69 -29.59 -57.77
C TYR A 9 18.63 -28.61 -57.27
N ALA A 10 17.46 -28.53 -57.91
CA ALA A 10 16.36 -27.66 -57.48
C ALA A 10 15.64 -28.16 -56.20
N ALA A 11 15.75 -29.45 -55.87
CA ALA A 11 15.09 -30.02 -54.70
C ALA A 11 15.89 -29.86 -53.39
N VAL A 12 17.21 -29.64 -53.46
CA VAL A 12 18.07 -29.52 -52.27
C VAL A 12 18.10 -28.08 -51.72
N ILE A 13 17.93 -27.06 -52.57
CA ILE A 13 17.90 -25.66 -52.15
C ILE A 13 16.57 -25.28 -51.45
N ALA A 14 15.48 -26.00 -51.72
CA ALA A 14 14.19 -25.75 -51.08
C ALA A 14 14.10 -26.26 -49.62
N CYS A 15 15.01 -27.14 -49.17
CA CYS A 15 14.98 -27.69 -47.80
C CYS A 15 15.83 -26.89 -46.79
N VAL A 16 16.69 -25.96 -47.24
CA VAL A 16 17.53 -25.15 -46.34
C VAL A 16 16.83 -23.85 -45.90
N GLY A 17 15.79 -23.40 -46.61
CA GLY A 17 15.05 -22.18 -46.28
C GLY A 17 14.05 -22.30 -45.12
N LEU A 18 13.72 -23.52 -44.66
CA LEU A 18 12.74 -23.76 -43.61
C LEU A 18 13.34 -23.83 -42.19
N GLY A 19 14.66 -23.75 -42.04
CA GLY A 19 15.36 -23.86 -40.75
C GLY A 19 15.60 -22.55 -39.99
N LEU A 20 15.24 -21.39 -40.58
CA LEU A 20 15.44 -20.06 -39.97
C LEU A 20 14.13 -19.33 -39.67
N ALA A 21 13.03 -20.06 -39.51
CA ALA A 21 11.90 -19.52 -38.76
C ALA A 21 12.33 -19.42 -37.29
N THR A 22 13.03 -18.34 -36.94
CA THR A 22 13.03 -17.86 -35.56
C THR A 22 11.58 -17.85 -35.15
N SER A 23 11.21 -18.65 -34.16
CA SER A 23 9.91 -18.56 -33.53
C SER A 23 9.71 -17.08 -33.23
N ALA A 24 8.84 -16.42 -33.99
CA ALA A 24 8.36 -15.12 -33.60
C ALA A 24 7.63 -15.43 -32.30
N PHE A 25 8.34 -15.28 -31.17
CA PHE A 25 7.72 -15.28 -29.86
C PHE A 25 6.70 -14.16 -29.95
N ALA A 26 5.44 -14.53 -30.19
CA ALA A 26 4.34 -13.61 -30.08
C ALA A 26 4.53 -12.95 -28.71
N GLN A 27 4.72 -11.63 -28.69
CA GLN A 27 4.92 -10.92 -27.44
C GLN A 27 3.68 -11.19 -26.60
N ASP A 28 3.86 -11.95 -25.52
CA ASP A 28 2.77 -12.27 -24.62
C ASP A 28 2.39 -10.99 -23.87
N LYS A 29 1.33 -10.36 -24.36
CA LYS A 29 0.83 -9.04 -23.96
C LYS A 29 -0.55 -9.15 -23.31
N THR A 30 -0.90 -10.31 -22.77
CA THR A 30 -2.14 -10.51 -22.01
C THR A 30 -1.81 -10.59 -20.53
N VAL A 31 -2.30 -9.63 -19.74
CA VAL A 31 -2.08 -9.60 -18.30
C VAL A 31 -3.39 -9.43 -17.56
N LYS A 32 -3.53 -10.13 -16.44
CA LYS A 32 -4.69 -10.02 -15.55
C LYS A 32 -4.27 -9.55 -14.17
N ILE A 33 -4.94 -8.51 -13.68
CA ILE A 33 -4.68 -7.89 -12.38
C ILE A 33 -5.91 -8.08 -11.49
N GLY A 34 -5.72 -8.76 -10.36
CA GLY A 34 -6.73 -8.94 -9.33
C GLY A 34 -6.58 -7.92 -8.21
N VAL A 35 -7.58 -7.06 -8.01
CA VAL A 35 -7.63 -6.14 -6.85
C VAL A 35 -8.25 -6.88 -5.67
N LEU A 36 -7.41 -7.37 -4.75
CA LEU A 36 -7.83 -8.13 -3.58
C LEU A 36 -7.86 -7.21 -2.37
N ASN A 37 -9.03 -6.74 -1.96
CA ASN A 37 -9.14 -5.79 -0.86
C ASN A 37 -10.42 -5.94 -0.03
N ASP A 38 -10.64 -5.00 0.88
CA ASP A 38 -11.89 -4.87 1.64
C ASP A 38 -12.88 -4.03 0.83
N MET A 39 -14.00 -4.63 0.40
CA MET A 39 -15.02 -3.92 -0.39
C MET A 39 -16.23 -3.49 0.45
N SER A 40 -16.35 -3.99 1.67
CA SER A 40 -17.63 -3.96 2.41
C SER A 40 -17.51 -3.61 3.88
N SER A 41 -16.30 -3.56 4.44
CA SER A 41 -16.04 -3.39 5.87
C SER A 41 -15.20 -2.13 6.15
N LEU A 42 -14.51 -2.11 7.29
CA LEU A 42 -13.88 -0.94 7.90
C LEU A 42 -12.80 -0.24 7.06
N TYR A 43 -12.30 -0.87 6.00
CA TYR A 43 -11.29 -0.31 5.09
C TYR A 43 -11.85 0.01 3.68
N ALA A 44 -13.14 -0.22 3.44
CA ALA A 44 -13.76 -0.06 2.11
C ALA A 44 -13.67 1.38 1.56
N ASP A 45 -13.80 2.39 2.43
CA ASP A 45 -13.69 3.80 2.00
C ASP A 45 -12.24 4.26 1.80
N ILE A 46 -11.27 3.62 2.45
CA ILE A 46 -9.84 3.93 2.31
C ILE A 46 -9.32 3.45 0.95
N GLY A 47 -9.71 2.25 0.55
CA GLY A 47 -9.30 1.60 -0.70
C GLY A 47 -10.52 1.07 -1.45
N GLY A 48 -10.89 -0.19 -1.18
CA GLY A 48 -12.10 -0.82 -1.69
C GLY A 48 -12.38 -0.54 -3.17
N PRO A 49 -13.60 -0.11 -3.54
CA PRO A 49 -13.93 0.25 -4.91
C PRO A 49 -13.09 1.39 -5.51
N ASN A 50 -12.59 2.30 -4.67
CA ASN A 50 -11.72 3.41 -5.11
C ASN A 50 -10.35 2.90 -5.61
N SER A 51 -9.77 1.88 -4.97
CA SER A 51 -8.54 1.23 -5.47
C SER A 51 -8.76 0.61 -6.86
N VAL A 52 -9.92 0.00 -7.12
CA VAL A 52 -10.26 -0.55 -8.44
C VAL A 52 -10.31 0.55 -9.50
N ALA A 53 -10.97 1.67 -9.20
CA ALA A 53 -11.05 2.81 -10.09
C ALA A 53 -9.66 3.40 -10.41
N ALA A 54 -8.82 3.57 -9.38
CA ALA A 54 -7.45 4.06 -9.54
C ALA A 54 -6.56 3.11 -10.36
N ILE A 55 -6.69 1.80 -10.16
CA ILE A 55 -5.96 0.79 -10.94
C ILE A 55 -6.38 0.81 -12.41
N LYS A 56 -7.68 0.94 -12.71
CA LYS A 56 -8.16 1.11 -14.09
C LYS A 56 -7.60 2.39 -14.74
N MET A 57 -7.52 3.49 -14.00
CA MET A 57 -6.85 4.70 -14.48
C MET A 57 -5.35 4.46 -14.76
N ALA A 58 -4.65 3.66 -13.95
CA ALA A 58 -3.25 3.32 -14.22
C ALA A 58 -3.10 2.49 -15.51
N VAL A 59 -4.04 1.59 -15.79
CA VAL A 59 -4.09 0.85 -17.06
C VAL A 59 -4.28 1.79 -18.24
N GLU A 60 -5.21 2.74 -18.16
CA GLU A 60 -5.43 3.75 -19.19
C GLU A 60 -4.18 4.61 -19.41
N ASP A 61 -3.62 5.16 -18.32
CA ASP A 61 -2.47 6.07 -18.36
C ASP A 61 -1.16 5.38 -18.78
N SER A 62 -1.08 4.04 -18.68
CA SER A 62 0.06 3.27 -19.18
C SER A 62 0.22 3.34 -20.71
N GLY A 63 -0.88 3.60 -21.44
CA GLY A 63 -0.92 3.57 -22.90
C GLY A 63 -0.71 2.18 -23.52
N LEU A 64 -0.58 1.12 -22.71
CA LEU A 64 -0.26 -0.22 -23.23
C LEU A 64 -1.41 -0.83 -24.03
N VAL A 65 -2.66 -0.52 -23.69
CA VAL A 65 -3.83 -0.96 -24.47
C VAL A 65 -3.73 -0.45 -25.92
N ALA A 66 -3.33 0.81 -26.12
CA ALA A 66 -3.10 1.37 -27.45
C ALA A 66 -1.90 0.72 -28.18
N LYS A 67 -0.98 0.09 -27.45
CA LYS A 67 0.16 -0.69 -27.97
C LYS A 67 -0.18 -2.18 -28.16
N GLY A 68 -1.46 -2.54 -28.13
CA GLY A 68 -1.96 -3.90 -28.38
C GLY A 68 -1.92 -4.84 -27.19
N TRP A 69 -1.77 -4.33 -25.96
CA TRP A 69 -1.91 -5.15 -24.75
C TRP A 69 -3.36 -5.40 -24.40
N LYS A 70 -3.65 -6.62 -23.92
CA LYS A 70 -4.90 -6.96 -23.27
C LYS A 70 -4.68 -6.96 -21.77
N ILE A 71 -5.34 -6.04 -21.06
CA ILE A 71 -5.19 -5.86 -19.61
C ILE A 71 -6.56 -5.98 -18.97
N ASP A 72 -6.82 -7.09 -18.29
CA ASP A 72 -8.07 -7.29 -17.57
C ASP A 72 -7.88 -6.96 -16.08
N VAL A 73 -8.79 -6.17 -15.51
CA VAL A 73 -8.83 -5.85 -14.09
C VAL A 73 -10.09 -6.46 -13.49
N LEU A 74 -9.91 -7.35 -12.51
CA LEU A 74 -10.97 -7.93 -11.71
C LEU A 74 -10.76 -7.55 -10.24
N SER A 75 -11.79 -7.73 -9.41
CA SER A 75 -11.75 -7.36 -8.01
C SER A 75 -12.48 -8.36 -7.13
N GLY A 76 -12.08 -8.43 -5.87
CA GLY A 76 -12.59 -9.42 -4.93
C GLY A 76 -12.45 -8.98 -3.49
N ASP A 77 -13.48 -9.29 -2.69
CA ASP A 77 -13.54 -8.94 -1.28
C ASP A 77 -12.96 -10.05 -0.41
N HIS A 78 -11.83 -9.76 0.23
CA HIS A 78 -11.19 -10.69 1.17
C HIS A 78 -11.85 -10.69 2.57
N GLN A 79 -12.81 -9.79 2.82
CA GLN A 79 -13.59 -9.71 4.07
C GLN A 79 -12.74 -9.57 5.35
N ASN A 80 -11.53 -9.02 5.23
CA ASN A 80 -10.52 -8.93 6.28
C ASN A 80 -10.13 -10.29 6.88
N LYS A 81 -10.22 -11.37 6.08
CA LYS A 81 -9.99 -12.75 6.49
C LYS A 81 -8.88 -13.40 5.65
N PRO A 82 -7.75 -13.82 6.26
CA PRO A 82 -6.62 -14.39 5.53
C PRO A 82 -6.96 -15.65 4.72
N ASP A 83 -7.83 -16.52 5.24
CA ASP A 83 -8.31 -17.72 4.56
C ASP A 83 -9.15 -17.39 3.32
N VAL A 84 -10.06 -16.42 3.41
CA VAL A 84 -10.85 -15.94 2.25
C VAL A 84 -9.92 -15.33 1.20
N GLY A 85 -9.01 -14.45 1.61
CA GLY A 85 -8.06 -13.80 0.70
C GLY A 85 -7.12 -14.78 0.00
N THR A 86 -6.60 -15.78 0.71
CA THR A 86 -5.73 -16.81 0.12
C THR A 86 -6.48 -17.77 -0.79
N ASN A 87 -7.71 -18.16 -0.45
CA ASN A 87 -8.55 -18.99 -1.32
C ASN A 87 -8.90 -18.27 -2.63
N LEU A 88 -9.31 -17.00 -2.54
CA LEU A 88 -9.63 -16.20 -3.72
C LEU A 88 -8.39 -15.96 -4.59
N GLY A 89 -7.26 -15.58 -3.98
CA GLY A 89 -5.99 -15.45 -4.70
C GLY A 89 -5.56 -16.75 -5.39
N ARG A 90 -5.76 -17.91 -4.75
CA ARG A 90 -5.41 -19.21 -5.33
C ARG A 90 -6.29 -19.53 -6.53
N GLN A 91 -7.61 -19.33 -6.41
CA GLN A 91 -8.54 -19.48 -7.53
C GLN A 91 -8.15 -18.57 -8.70
N TRP A 92 -7.85 -17.30 -8.41
CA TRP A 92 -7.46 -16.33 -9.42
C TRP A 92 -6.22 -16.73 -10.19
N ILE A 93 -5.17 -17.18 -9.49
CA ILE A 93 -3.91 -17.57 -10.13
C ILE A 93 -4.08 -18.91 -10.87
N ASP A 94 -4.62 -19.92 -10.21
CA ASP A 94 -4.67 -21.29 -10.75
C ASP A 94 -5.71 -21.43 -11.86
N SER A 95 -6.90 -20.85 -11.68
CA SER A 95 -8.03 -21.01 -12.61
C SER A 95 -8.21 -19.82 -13.54
N GLU A 96 -8.13 -18.59 -13.02
CA GLU A 96 -8.43 -17.39 -13.81
C GLU A 96 -7.20 -16.79 -14.48
N LYS A 97 -6.00 -17.32 -14.19
CA LYS A 97 -4.70 -16.89 -14.74
C LYS A 97 -4.39 -15.43 -14.42
N VAL A 98 -4.60 -15.04 -13.16
CA VAL A 98 -4.18 -13.74 -12.63
C VAL A 98 -2.67 -13.72 -12.42
N ASP A 99 -2.02 -12.67 -12.94
CA ASP A 99 -0.57 -12.49 -12.92
C ASP A 99 -0.11 -11.64 -11.74
N ALA A 100 -0.93 -10.67 -11.36
CA ALA A 100 -0.64 -9.75 -10.27
C ALA A 100 -1.86 -9.57 -9.38
N ILE A 101 -1.65 -9.62 -8.06
CA ILE A 101 -2.60 -9.17 -7.05
C ILE A 101 -2.16 -7.79 -6.54
N ALA A 102 -3.10 -6.86 -6.45
CA ALA A 102 -2.86 -5.49 -5.97
C ALA A 102 -3.70 -5.16 -4.71
N ASP A 103 -3.24 -4.14 -3.98
CA ASP A 103 -3.86 -3.51 -2.80
C ASP A 103 -3.61 -4.21 -1.46
N THR A 104 -4.41 -5.23 -1.10
CA THR A 104 -4.34 -5.99 0.16
C THR A 104 -4.25 -5.14 1.45
N PRO A 105 -5.26 -4.31 1.80
CA PRO A 105 -5.24 -3.39 2.94
C PRO A 105 -5.07 -4.05 4.32
N ASN A 106 -5.43 -5.32 4.47
CA ASN A 106 -5.27 -6.03 5.72
C ASN A 106 -3.89 -6.74 5.77
N SER A 107 -3.04 -6.35 6.74
CA SER A 107 -1.68 -6.92 6.86
C SER A 107 -1.64 -8.43 7.10
N GLY A 108 -2.65 -9.02 7.77
CA GLY A 108 -2.74 -10.47 7.94
C GLY A 108 -3.05 -11.17 6.62
N VAL A 109 -3.96 -10.59 5.82
CA VAL A 109 -4.27 -11.08 4.47
C VAL A 109 -3.05 -10.93 3.56
N ALA A 110 -2.40 -9.76 3.57
CA ALA A 110 -1.24 -9.49 2.72
C ALA A 110 -0.07 -10.45 3.00
N LEU A 111 0.23 -10.75 4.27
CA LEU A 111 1.26 -11.74 4.63
C LEU A 111 0.91 -13.15 4.13
N ALA A 112 -0.36 -13.56 4.27
CA ALA A 112 -0.81 -14.87 3.81
C ALA A 112 -0.81 -14.97 2.27
N VAL A 113 -1.26 -13.94 1.58
CA VAL A 113 -1.26 -13.84 0.11
C VAL A 113 0.17 -13.74 -0.42
N SER A 114 1.08 -13.01 0.23
CA SER A 114 2.50 -12.94 -0.17
C SER A 114 3.16 -14.32 -0.21
N ASN A 115 2.84 -15.21 0.74
CA ASN A 115 3.32 -16.59 0.72
C ASN A 115 2.79 -17.39 -0.47
N LEU A 116 1.49 -17.28 -0.77
CA LEU A 116 0.88 -17.89 -1.96
C LEU A 116 1.50 -17.35 -3.25
N ILE A 117 1.68 -16.04 -3.34
CA ILE A 117 2.25 -15.35 -4.50
C ILE A 117 3.66 -15.85 -4.79
N ARG A 118 4.49 -16.04 -3.75
CA ARG A 118 5.82 -16.65 -3.86
C ARG A 118 5.74 -18.12 -4.33
N GLU A 119 4.82 -18.92 -3.78
CA GLU A 119 4.62 -20.33 -4.19
C GLU A 119 4.24 -20.43 -5.68
N LYS A 120 3.39 -19.52 -6.15
CA LYS A 120 2.82 -19.54 -7.50
C LYS A 120 3.60 -18.69 -8.52
N ASN A 121 4.67 -18.04 -8.10
CA ASN A 121 5.45 -17.09 -8.90
C ASN A 121 4.62 -16.00 -9.60
N ALA A 122 3.59 -15.48 -8.92
CA ALA A 122 2.82 -14.31 -9.35
C ALA A 122 3.44 -13.02 -8.79
N VAL A 123 2.77 -11.86 -8.92
CA VAL A 123 3.23 -10.59 -8.34
C VAL A 123 2.27 -10.09 -7.26
N LEU A 124 2.80 -9.60 -6.14
CA LEU A 124 2.04 -8.84 -5.15
C LEU A 124 2.46 -7.37 -5.17
N LEU A 125 1.55 -6.51 -5.62
CA LEU A 125 1.67 -5.06 -5.62
C LEU A 125 0.96 -4.49 -4.39
N ASN A 126 1.61 -4.56 -3.23
CA ASN A 126 1.04 -4.06 -1.99
C ASN A 126 1.10 -2.51 -1.93
N SER A 127 -0.03 -1.91 -1.57
CA SER A 127 -0.15 -0.49 -1.25
C SER A 127 -1.03 -0.26 -0.02
N GLY A 128 -1.92 -1.20 0.30
CA GLY A 128 -2.86 -1.08 1.38
C GLY A 128 -2.33 -1.60 2.71
N ALA A 129 -1.62 -2.73 2.77
CA ALA A 129 -1.14 -3.27 4.04
C ALA A 129 0.10 -2.52 4.52
N ALA A 130 0.13 -2.24 5.83
CA ALA A 130 1.16 -1.41 6.43
C ALA A 130 2.24 -2.18 7.19
N THR A 131 2.09 -3.49 7.49
CA THR A 131 3.13 -4.18 8.28
C THR A 131 4.51 -4.08 7.61
N ALA A 132 5.50 -3.54 8.33
CA ALA A 132 6.88 -3.49 7.87
C ALA A 132 7.50 -4.90 7.71
N ASP A 133 6.84 -5.95 8.20
CA ASP A 133 7.28 -7.33 8.04
C ASP A 133 7.26 -7.77 6.56
N LEU A 134 6.38 -7.20 5.72
CA LEU A 134 6.27 -7.52 4.28
C LEU A 134 7.53 -7.18 3.48
N THR A 135 8.28 -6.16 3.89
CA THR A 135 9.58 -5.77 3.32
C THR A 135 10.74 -6.04 4.28
N GLY A 136 10.44 -6.61 5.45
CA GLY A 136 11.41 -7.12 6.42
C GLY A 136 11.49 -8.63 6.36
N LYS A 137 11.33 -9.30 7.51
CA LYS A 137 11.49 -10.75 7.65
C LYS A 137 10.63 -11.62 6.71
N ALA A 138 9.53 -11.09 6.18
CA ALA A 138 8.64 -11.80 5.26
C ALA A 138 8.79 -11.34 3.79
N CYS A 139 9.85 -10.60 3.46
CA CYS A 139 10.08 -10.16 2.08
C CYS A 139 10.22 -11.35 1.12
N THR A 140 9.77 -11.17 -0.11
CA THR A 140 9.83 -12.19 -1.17
C THR A 140 10.32 -11.56 -2.47
N PRO A 141 10.86 -12.35 -3.41
CA PRO A 141 11.24 -11.84 -4.73
C PRO A 141 10.02 -11.40 -5.57
N ASN A 142 8.79 -11.72 -5.14
CA ASN A 142 7.54 -11.50 -5.86
C ASN A 142 6.68 -10.35 -5.29
N THR A 143 7.08 -9.79 -4.14
CA THR A 143 6.29 -8.79 -3.42
C THR A 143 7.00 -7.44 -3.42
N VAL A 144 6.23 -6.38 -3.65
CA VAL A 144 6.66 -4.99 -3.51
C VAL A 144 5.65 -4.23 -2.65
N SER A 145 6.11 -3.27 -1.84
CA SER A 145 5.26 -2.38 -1.05
C SER A 145 5.56 -0.92 -1.39
N PHE A 146 4.55 -0.21 -1.91
CA PHE A 146 4.74 1.07 -2.59
C PHE A 146 4.64 2.31 -1.68
N THR A 147 3.78 2.29 -0.69
CA THR A 147 3.22 3.55 -0.18
C THR A 147 3.73 3.88 1.20
N TYR A 148 3.46 3.03 2.18
CA TYR A 148 3.78 3.28 3.58
C TYR A 148 3.97 1.96 4.33
N ASP A 149 4.54 2.01 5.54
CA ASP A 149 4.61 0.88 6.45
C ASP A 149 4.64 1.34 7.93
N THR A 150 4.57 0.39 8.87
CA THR A 150 4.56 0.66 10.31
C THR A 150 5.86 1.29 10.81
N TYR A 151 6.99 1.07 10.13
CA TYR A 151 8.25 1.74 10.46
C TYR A 151 8.14 3.24 10.17
N MET A 152 7.64 3.59 8.98
CA MET A 152 7.39 4.97 8.57
C MET A 152 6.46 5.69 9.54
N LEU A 153 5.34 5.05 9.91
CA LEU A 153 4.35 5.63 10.82
C LEU A 153 4.93 5.85 12.23
N ALA A 154 5.70 4.88 12.73
CA ALA A 154 6.38 4.98 14.01
C ALA A 154 7.44 6.12 14.01
N HIS A 155 8.27 6.19 12.98
CA HIS A 155 9.35 7.18 12.86
C HIS A 155 8.84 8.59 12.54
N GLY A 156 7.65 8.72 11.94
CA GLY A 156 6.96 9.99 11.79
C GLY A 156 6.20 10.38 13.07
N THR A 157 5.00 9.84 13.23
CA THR A 157 4.05 10.26 14.28
C THR A 157 4.55 9.89 15.68
N GLY A 158 5.06 8.66 15.87
CA GLY A 158 5.56 8.20 17.16
C GLY A 158 6.75 9.03 17.67
N ALA A 159 7.73 9.29 16.81
CA ALA A 159 8.89 10.12 17.15
C ALA A 159 8.49 11.57 17.43
N ALA A 160 7.66 12.17 16.56
CA ALA A 160 7.24 13.57 16.70
C ALA A 160 6.49 13.82 18.02
N LEU A 161 5.52 12.97 18.35
CA LEU A 161 4.73 13.12 19.58
C LEU A 161 5.55 12.86 20.85
N THR A 162 6.49 11.91 20.80
CA THR A 162 7.38 11.64 21.94
C THR A 162 8.32 12.84 22.19
N LYS A 163 8.95 13.37 21.14
CA LYS A 163 9.83 14.55 21.21
C LYS A 163 9.08 15.81 21.63
N ALA A 164 7.79 15.92 21.32
CA ALA A 164 6.91 17.00 21.77
C ALA A 164 6.44 16.86 23.24
N GLY A 165 7.08 15.99 24.04
CA GLY A 165 6.82 15.84 25.47
C GLY A 165 5.79 14.76 25.84
N GLY A 166 5.26 14.04 24.86
CA GLY A 166 4.41 12.85 25.04
C GLY A 166 5.23 11.63 25.45
N ASN A 167 5.90 11.68 26.60
CA ASN A 167 6.90 10.67 26.98
C ASN A 167 6.34 9.43 27.71
N THR A 168 5.02 9.31 27.88
CA THR A 168 4.38 8.09 28.41
C THR A 168 3.24 7.66 27.49
N TRP A 169 3.28 6.40 27.05
CA TRP A 169 2.36 5.85 26.04
C TRP A 169 1.57 4.66 26.58
N PHE A 170 0.28 4.63 26.27
CA PHE A 170 -0.58 3.45 26.44
C PHE A 170 -1.21 3.10 25.09
N PHE A 171 -1.14 1.84 24.65
CA PHE A 171 -1.65 1.45 23.34
C PHE A 171 -3.06 0.87 23.39
N LEU A 172 -3.89 1.26 22.43
CA LEU A 172 -5.07 0.50 22.00
C LEU A 172 -4.70 -0.18 20.69
N THR A 173 -4.64 -1.51 20.70
CA THR A 173 -4.06 -2.28 19.60
C THR A 173 -5.10 -3.19 18.97
N SER A 174 -5.28 -3.09 17.66
CA SER A 174 -6.11 -4.04 16.91
C SER A 174 -5.45 -5.42 16.93
N ASP A 175 -6.18 -6.46 17.34
CA ASP A 175 -5.62 -7.79 17.62
C ASP A 175 -5.39 -8.62 16.35
N TYR A 176 -4.53 -8.11 15.46
CA TYR A 176 -4.05 -8.80 14.28
C TYR A 176 -2.68 -8.24 13.85
N ALA A 177 -2.11 -8.81 12.77
CA ALA A 177 -0.75 -8.55 12.31
C ALA A 177 -0.37 -7.06 12.19
N PHE A 178 -1.27 -6.20 11.73
CA PHE A 178 -0.99 -4.76 11.62
C PHE A 178 -0.85 -4.10 12.99
N GLY A 179 -1.83 -4.27 13.88
CA GLY A 179 -1.82 -3.61 15.19
C GLY A 179 -0.61 -4.04 16.01
N HIS A 180 -0.28 -5.34 15.99
CA HIS A 180 0.91 -5.86 16.67
C HIS A 180 2.21 -5.27 16.08
N ALA A 181 2.32 -5.15 14.76
CA ALA A 181 3.49 -4.56 14.12
C ALA A 181 3.62 -3.05 14.42
N LEU A 182 2.50 -2.32 14.38
CA LEU A 182 2.48 -0.88 14.64
C LEU A 182 2.79 -0.55 16.11
N GLU A 183 2.22 -1.31 17.05
CA GLU A 183 2.56 -1.19 18.48
C GLU A 183 4.04 -1.48 18.70
N ARG A 184 4.57 -2.58 18.14
CA ARG A 184 5.99 -2.95 18.26
C ARG A 184 6.91 -1.86 17.73
N ASP A 185 6.67 -1.42 16.49
CA ASP A 185 7.55 -0.46 15.81
C ASP A 185 7.45 0.92 16.50
N THR A 186 6.25 1.35 16.91
CA THR A 186 6.07 2.62 17.65
C THR A 186 6.69 2.53 19.04
N SER A 187 6.54 1.42 19.76
CA SER A 187 7.15 1.23 21.09
C SER A 187 8.68 1.33 21.04
N ALA A 188 9.30 0.78 20.00
CA ALA A 188 10.74 0.91 19.78
C ALA A 188 11.15 2.38 19.59
N VAL A 189 10.41 3.14 18.76
CA VAL A 189 10.68 4.57 18.54
C VAL A 189 10.45 5.42 19.79
N VAL A 190 9.36 5.15 20.53
CA VAL A 190 9.05 5.83 21.79
C VAL A 190 10.22 5.65 22.77
N THR A 191 10.70 4.42 22.93
CA THR A 191 11.83 4.10 23.83
C THR A 191 13.12 4.76 23.35
N ALA A 192 13.44 4.65 22.06
CA ALA A 192 14.62 5.29 21.46
C ALA A 192 14.59 6.83 21.58
N SER A 193 13.39 7.42 21.64
CA SER A 193 13.18 8.86 21.82
C SER A 193 13.09 9.29 23.30
N GLY A 194 13.43 8.41 24.25
CA GLY A 194 13.43 8.71 25.69
C GLY A 194 12.05 8.67 26.36
N GLY A 195 11.04 8.14 25.68
CA GLY A 195 9.73 7.85 26.24
C GLY A 195 9.64 6.46 26.88
N LYS A 196 8.48 6.14 27.43
CA LYS A 196 8.16 4.82 27.99
C LYS A 196 6.76 4.37 27.63
N VAL A 197 6.61 3.08 27.36
CA VAL A 197 5.30 2.43 27.20
C VAL A 197 4.87 1.92 28.57
N VAL A 198 3.73 2.40 29.06
CA VAL A 198 3.22 2.10 30.41
C VAL A 198 2.13 1.04 30.43
N GLY A 199 1.71 0.57 29.25
CA GLY A 199 0.75 -0.51 29.11
C GLY A 199 0.12 -0.52 27.73
N GLY A 200 -0.82 -1.43 27.54
CA GLY A 200 -1.66 -1.49 26.37
C GLY A 200 -2.81 -2.46 26.57
N VAL A 201 -3.82 -2.34 25.71
CA VAL A 201 -4.96 -3.24 25.65
C VAL A 201 -5.24 -3.57 24.20
N ARG A 202 -5.64 -4.81 23.94
CA ARG A 202 -6.00 -5.27 22.60
C ARG A 202 -7.50 -5.26 22.43
N HIS A 203 -7.94 -4.90 21.23
CA HIS A 203 -9.33 -4.96 20.81
C HIS A 203 -9.46 -5.79 19.52
N PRO A 204 -10.56 -6.52 19.31
CA PRO A 204 -10.82 -7.16 18.03
C PRO A 204 -10.84 -6.16 16.87
N ILE A 205 -10.48 -6.60 15.67
CA ILE A 205 -10.71 -5.79 14.46
C ILE A 205 -12.21 -5.53 14.28
N ASN A 206 -12.58 -4.34 13.80
CA ASN A 206 -13.97 -3.92 13.58
C ASN A 206 -14.79 -3.86 14.89
N THR A 207 -14.18 -3.29 15.93
CA THR A 207 -14.80 -3.07 17.24
C THR A 207 -15.80 -1.91 17.16
N ALA A 208 -17.02 -2.13 17.65
CA ALA A 208 -18.06 -1.09 17.70
C ALA A 208 -18.00 -0.25 18.98
N ASP A 209 -17.67 -0.87 20.11
CA ASP A 209 -17.63 -0.22 21.43
C ASP A 209 -16.20 -0.27 22.00
N PHE A 210 -15.61 0.91 22.15
CA PHE A 210 -14.27 1.13 22.68
C PHE A 210 -14.25 1.54 24.15
N SER A 211 -15.41 1.67 24.81
CA SER A 211 -15.55 2.21 26.17
C SER A 211 -14.59 1.58 27.17
N SER A 212 -14.59 0.25 27.30
CA SER A 212 -13.75 -0.46 28.28
C SER A 212 -12.25 -0.33 27.99
N PHE A 213 -11.85 -0.27 26.72
CA PHE A 213 -10.45 -0.09 26.30
C PHE A 213 -9.98 1.34 26.60
N LEU A 214 -10.83 2.32 26.30
CA LEU A 214 -10.59 3.73 26.54
C LEU A 214 -10.51 4.07 28.03
N LEU A 215 -11.36 3.47 28.87
CA LEU A 215 -11.29 3.63 30.33
C LEU A 215 -9.99 3.08 30.91
N GLN A 216 -9.48 1.95 30.41
CA GLN A 216 -8.16 1.43 30.81
C GLN A 216 -7.04 2.38 30.42
N ALA A 217 -7.07 2.90 29.18
CA ALA A 217 -6.11 3.89 28.74
C ALA A 217 -6.18 5.20 29.54
N GLN A 218 -7.39 5.61 29.95
CA GLN A 218 -7.58 6.77 30.81
C GLN A 218 -7.05 6.56 32.24
N ALA A 219 -7.26 5.37 32.78
CA ALA A 219 -6.76 4.97 34.09
C ALA A 219 -5.23 4.89 34.14
N SER A 220 -4.57 4.58 33.00
CA SER A 220 -3.10 4.50 32.90
C SER A 220 -2.37 5.82 33.16
N LYS A 221 -3.07 6.96 33.00
CA LYS A 221 -2.48 8.32 33.05
C LYS A 221 -1.32 8.53 32.06
N ALA A 222 -1.22 7.71 31.01
CA ALA A 222 -0.28 7.94 29.93
C ALA A 222 -0.58 9.29 29.25
N LYS A 223 0.45 10.08 28.95
CA LYS A 223 0.29 11.36 28.25
C LYS A 223 -0.24 11.16 26.83
N VAL A 224 0.08 10.03 26.22
CA VAL A 224 -0.35 9.65 24.87
C VAL A 224 -1.06 8.31 24.90
N ILE A 225 -2.22 8.25 24.26
CA ILE A 225 -2.91 7.01 23.91
C ILE A 225 -2.62 6.73 22.44
N GLY A 226 -1.80 5.71 22.18
CA GLY A 226 -1.44 5.27 20.84
C GLY A 226 -2.53 4.39 20.25
N LEU A 227 -3.17 4.85 19.18
CA LEU A 227 -4.16 4.06 18.44
C LEU A 227 -3.43 3.20 17.40
N ALA A 228 -3.02 2.00 17.79
CA ALA A 228 -2.41 1.00 16.90
C ALA A 228 -3.52 0.20 16.18
N ASN A 229 -4.38 0.95 15.50
CA ASN A 229 -5.51 0.49 14.69
C ASN A 229 -5.69 1.42 13.47
N ALA A 230 -6.69 1.16 12.62
CA ALA A 230 -6.87 1.87 11.36
C ALA A 230 -8.36 1.96 10.98
N GLY A 231 -8.70 2.90 10.10
CA GLY A 231 -10.01 2.98 9.47
C GLY A 231 -11.17 3.13 10.45
N GLY A 232 -12.21 2.32 10.27
CA GLY A 232 -13.38 2.31 11.16
C GLY A 232 -13.04 2.21 12.65
N ASP A 233 -12.06 1.37 13.03
CA ASP A 233 -11.63 1.25 14.43
C ASP A 233 -11.04 2.58 14.95
N THR A 234 -10.20 3.25 14.16
CA THR A 234 -9.62 4.55 14.52
C THR A 234 -10.70 5.61 14.67
N THR A 235 -11.63 5.70 13.72
CA THR A 235 -12.68 6.72 13.77
C THR A 235 -13.65 6.50 14.94
N ASN A 236 -14.01 5.25 15.24
CA ASN A 236 -14.85 4.90 16.40
C ASN A 236 -14.14 5.20 17.72
N ALA A 237 -12.87 4.81 17.86
CA ALA A 237 -12.08 5.07 19.05
C ALA A 237 -11.93 6.58 19.32
N ILE A 238 -11.70 7.40 18.28
CA ILE A 238 -11.59 8.86 18.42
C ILE A 238 -12.93 9.48 18.83
N LYS A 239 -14.04 9.09 18.20
CA LYS A 239 -15.39 9.58 18.55
C LYS A 239 -15.71 9.29 20.01
N GLN A 240 -15.53 8.06 20.45
CA GLN A 240 -15.83 7.67 21.83
C GLN A 240 -14.84 8.28 22.82
N ALA A 241 -13.56 8.44 22.47
CA ALA A 241 -12.60 9.15 23.31
C ALA A 241 -13.00 10.62 23.56
N ALA A 242 -13.62 11.26 22.57
CA ALA A 242 -14.19 12.60 22.73
C ALA A 242 -15.42 12.59 23.67
N GLU A 243 -16.31 11.61 23.54
CA GLU A 243 -17.48 11.41 24.42
C GLU A 243 -17.07 11.18 25.89
N PHE A 244 -16.01 10.41 26.13
CA PHE A 244 -15.44 10.18 27.46
C PHE A 244 -14.58 11.35 27.99
N GLY A 245 -14.43 12.42 27.21
CA GLY A 245 -13.64 13.59 27.61
C GLY A 245 -12.15 13.31 27.83
N ILE A 246 -11.59 12.28 27.19
CA ILE A 246 -10.20 11.86 27.40
C ILE A 246 -9.22 12.97 27.04
N VAL A 247 -9.47 13.61 25.89
CA VAL A 247 -8.64 14.75 25.43
C VAL A 247 -8.83 15.97 26.32
N ALA A 248 -10.06 16.24 26.75
CA ALA A 248 -10.36 17.31 27.70
C ALA A 248 -9.71 17.07 29.08
N GLY A 249 -9.52 15.80 29.46
CA GLY A 249 -8.81 15.38 30.66
C GLY A 249 -7.27 15.45 30.58
N GLY A 250 -6.72 15.86 29.43
CA GLY A 250 -5.29 16.16 29.26
C GLY A 250 -4.45 15.08 28.60
N GLN A 251 -5.02 13.93 28.24
CA GLN A 251 -4.31 12.90 27.45
C GLN A 251 -4.44 13.20 25.95
N LYS A 252 -3.38 12.95 25.18
CA LYS A 252 -3.40 13.12 23.72
C LYS A 252 -3.71 11.80 23.03
N LEU A 253 -4.47 11.83 21.94
CA LEU A 253 -4.59 10.69 21.05
C LEU A 253 -3.51 10.77 19.98
N ALA A 254 -2.84 9.67 19.71
CA ALA A 254 -1.98 9.49 18.55
C ALA A 254 -2.68 8.58 17.55
N ALA A 255 -3.23 9.16 16.48
CA ALA A 255 -3.77 8.41 15.36
C ALA A 255 -2.60 7.93 14.48
N LEU A 256 -2.00 6.79 14.87
CA LEU A 256 -0.76 6.29 14.29
C LEU A 256 -0.91 5.90 12.81
N LEU A 257 -2.14 5.57 12.38
CA LEU A 257 -2.54 5.54 10.98
C LEU A 257 -3.89 6.23 10.83
N LEU A 258 -3.93 7.21 9.93
CA LEU A 258 -5.13 7.98 9.60
C LEU A 258 -5.09 8.28 8.11
N PHE A 259 -6.25 8.21 7.46
CA PHE A 259 -6.43 8.59 6.06
C PHE A 259 -7.41 9.75 5.92
N ILE A 260 -7.43 10.35 4.73
CA ILE A 260 -8.32 11.50 4.47
C ILE A 260 -9.80 11.14 4.60
N ASN A 261 -10.14 9.89 4.31
CA ASN A 261 -11.47 9.33 4.46
C ASN A 261 -11.87 9.24 5.95
N ASP A 262 -10.92 8.95 6.84
CA ASP A 262 -11.17 8.92 8.28
C ASP A 262 -11.45 10.33 8.80
N VAL A 263 -10.64 11.32 8.36
CA VAL A 263 -10.85 12.73 8.72
C VAL A 263 -12.19 13.23 8.18
N HIS A 264 -12.58 12.84 6.96
CA HIS A 264 -13.89 13.13 6.41
C HIS A 264 -15.03 12.57 7.27
N SER A 265 -14.91 11.31 7.72
CA SER A 265 -15.89 10.63 8.58
C SER A 265 -15.99 11.21 10.00
N LEU A 266 -14.87 11.69 10.55
CA LEU A 266 -14.81 12.34 11.86
C LEU A 266 -15.33 13.78 11.83
N GLY A 267 -15.11 14.47 10.71
CA GLY A 267 -15.26 15.91 10.58
C GLY A 267 -14.17 16.69 11.31
N LEU A 268 -13.85 17.89 10.82
CA LEU A 268 -12.77 18.72 11.39
C LEU A 268 -13.01 19.11 12.84
N LYS A 269 -14.27 19.24 13.29
CA LYS A 269 -14.57 19.55 14.69
C LYS A 269 -13.97 18.52 15.64
N THR A 270 -14.07 17.23 15.28
CA THR A 270 -13.58 16.10 16.09
C THR A 270 -12.10 15.85 15.82
N ALA A 271 -11.67 15.95 14.56
CA ALA A 271 -10.34 15.53 14.13
C ALA A 271 -9.26 16.61 14.25
N GLN A 272 -9.61 17.89 14.41
CA GLN A 272 -8.66 19.01 14.46
C GLN A 272 -7.50 18.76 15.45
N GLY A 273 -6.29 19.09 15.03
CA GLY A 273 -5.08 18.94 15.83
C GLY A 273 -4.53 17.51 15.93
N LEU A 274 -5.20 16.50 15.37
CA LEU A 274 -4.62 15.17 15.25
C LEU A 274 -3.39 15.24 14.34
N SER A 275 -2.27 14.74 14.83
CA SER A 275 -1.03 14.57 14.06
C SER A 275 -0.90 13.13 13.56
N PHE A 276 -0.55 12.97 12.29
CA PHE A 276 -0.43 11.66 11.64
C PHE A 276 0.56 11.74 10.46
N THR A 277 0.98 10.60 9.93
CA THR A 277 1.97 10.52 8.85
C THR A 277 1.37 9.89 7.61
N GLU A 278 1.49 10.57 6.46
CA GLU A 278 1.13 10.04 5.14
C GLU A 278 2.24 10.34 4.12
N SER A 279 2.30 9.58 3.03
CA SER A 279 3.21 9.86 1.89
C SER A 279 2.53 10.55 0.72
N PHE A 280 1.24 10.88 0.83
CA PHE A 280 0.47 11.53 -0.21
C PHE A 280 -0.64 12.40 0.39
N TYR A 281 -0.94 13.51 -0.25
CA TYR A 281 -2.15 14.30 -0.03
C TYR A 281 -2.61 14.88 -1.36
N TRP A 282 -3.92 14.83 -1.63
CA TRP A 282 -4.46 15.20 -2.94
C TRP A 282 -4.15 16.66 -3.33
N ASP A 283 -4.12 17.57 -2.35
CA ASP A 283 -3.84 19.00 -2.55
C ASP A 283 -2.37 19.38 -2.29
N MET A 284 -1.46 18.41 -2.33
CA MET A 284 -0.05 18.66 -2.04
C MET A 284 0.65 19.54 -3.09
N ASN A 285 0.36 19.32 -4.38
CA ASN A 285 0.91 20.10 -5.49
C ASN A 285 -0.01 20.04 -6.73
N ASP A 286 0.38 20.70 -7.82
CA ASP A 286 -0.45 20.76 -9.03
C ASP A 286 -0.68 19.39 -9.67
N LYS A 287 0.31 18.49 -9.66
CA LYS A 287 0.19 17.14 -10.23
C LYS A 287 -0.76 16.27 -9.40
N THR A 288 -0.66 16.31 -8.07
CA THR A 288 -1.59 15.58 -7.20
C THR A 288 -3.00 16.11 -7.35
N ARG A 289 -3.19 17.44 -7.46
CA ARG A 289 -4.50 18.07 -7.71
C ARG A 289 -5.09 17.64 -9.05
N GLU A 290 -4.30 17.68 -10.11
CA GLU A 290 -4.74 17.33 -11.47
C GLU A 290 -5.22 15.88 -11.54
N TRP A 291 -4.39 14.95 -11.05
CA TRP A 291 -4.74 13.55 -11.03
C TRP A 291 -5.96 13.28 -10.14
N SER A 292 -6.00 13.86 -8.93
CA SER A 292 -7.12 13.64 -7.99
C SER A 292 -8.45 14.16 -8.55
N LYS A 293 -8.45 15.26 -9.31
CA LYS A 293 -9.64 15.77 -10.02
C LYS A 293 -10.14 14.83 -11.11
N ARG A 294 -9.25 14.08 -11.78
CA ARG A 294 -9.64 13.01 -12.71
C ARG A 294 -10.22 11.82 -11.93
N PHE A 295 -9.54 11.42 -10.85
CA PHE A 295 -9.93 10.31 -10.01
C PHE A 295 -11.31 10.49 -9.36
N VAL A 296 -11.64 11.67 -8.84
CA VAL A 296 -12.95 11.92 -8.22
C VAL A 296 -14.12 11.63 -9.18
N LYS A 297 -13.92 11.78 -10.49
CA LYS A 297 -14.94 11.47 -11.52
C LYS A 297 -15.14 9.97 -11.73
N THR A 298 -14.18 9.14 -11.35
CA THR A 298 -14.24 7.67 -11.44
C THR A 298 -14.53 7.02 -10.09
N SER A 299 -14.34 7.74 -8.98
CA SER A 299 -14.68 7.32 -7.62
C SER A 299 -16.20 7.07 -7.48
N PRO A 300 -16.64 5.89 -7.00
CA PRO A 300 -18.07 5.59 -6.84
C PRO A 300 -18.83 6.53 -5.91
N LYS A 301 -18.13 7.14 -4.94
CA LYS A 301 -18.70 8.08 -3.96
C LYS A 301 -18.23 9.52 -4.17
N GLY A 302 -17.46 9.81 -5.24
CA GLY A 302 -16.89 11.13 -5.47
C GLY A 302 -15.93 11.60 -4.37
N THR A 303 -15.25 10.67 -3.70
CA THR A 303 -14.33 10.97 -2.57
C THR A 303 -12.92 11.28 -3.07
N MET A 304 -12.18 12.14 -2.37
CA MET A 304 -10.75 12.32 -2.66
C MET A 304 -9.96 11.04 -2.37
N PRO A 305 -8.85 10.80 -3.10
CA PRO A 305 -8.06 9.59 -2.95
C PRO A 305 -7.26 9.59 -1.64
N SER A 306 -7.23 8.44 -0.96
CA SER A 306 -6.29 8.18 0.14
C SER A 306 -4.87 7.95 -0.41
N MET A 307 -3.85 7.96 0.46
CA MET A 307 -2.51 7.53 0.05
C MET A 307 -2.47 6.09 -0.46
N ALA A 308 -3.32 5.19 0.05
CA ALA A 308 -3.38 3.80 -0.42
C ALA A 308 -3.90 3.71 -1.86
N VAL A 309 -4.95 4.49 -2.20
CA VAL A 309 -5.52 4.59 -3.55
C VAL A 309 -4.51 5.18 -4.54
N ALA A 310 -3.85 6.28 -4.15
CA ALA A 310 -2.77 6.88 -4.94
C ALA A 310 -1.64 5.88 -5.18
N GLY A 311 -1.23 5.16 -4.14
CA GLY A 311 -0.19 4.14 -4.21
C GLY A 311 -0.55 2.94 -5.09
N ASN A 312 -1.82 2.51 -5.10
CA ASN A 312 -2.30 1.46 -6.00
C ASN A 312 -2.19 1.87 -7.47
N TYR A 313 -2.55 3.12 -7.79
CA TYR A 313 -2.31 3.68 -9.13
C TYR A 313 -0.82 3.65 -9.49
N ALA A 314 0.05 4.17 -8.62
CA ALA A 314 1.48 4.25 -8.88
C ALA A 314 2.15 2.86 -9.01
N ALA A 315 1.77 1.91 -8.16
CA ALA A 315 2.29 0.55 -8.18
C ALA A 315 1.95 -0.19 -9.48
N VAL A 316 0.69 -0.10 -9.92
CA VAL A 316 0.25 -0.73 -11.17
C VAL A 316 0.85 -0.03 -12.39
N LEU A 317 0.93 1.31 -12.39
CA LEU A 317 1.58 2.04 -13.47
C LEU A 317 3.05 1.61 -13.63
N HIS A 318 3.79 1.46 -12.53
CA HIS A 318 5.17 0.98 -12.57
C HIS A 318 5.28 -0.48 -13.01
N TYR A 319 4.39 -1.35 -12.54
CA TYR A 319 4.31 -2.74 -12.98
C TYR A 319 4.12 -2.86 -14.50
N LEU A 320 3.19 -2.09 -15.07
CA LEU A 320 2.94 -2.07 -16.52
C LEU A 320 4.16 -1.54 -17.29
N LYS A 321 4.84 -0.50 -16.80
CA LYS A 321 6.11 -0.03 -17.39
C LYS A 321 7.20 -1.11 -17.38
N ALA A 322 7.29 -1.91 -16.32
CA ALA A 322 8.24 -3.02 -16.24
C ALA A 322 7.91 -4.14 -17.24
N LEU A 323 6.63 -4.47 -17.42
CA LEU A 323 6.18 -5.43 -18.43
C LEU A 323 6.49 -4.95 -19.86
N GLU A 324 6.28 -3.67 -20.15
CA GLU A 324 6.66 -3.08 -21.43
C GLU A 324 8.17 -3.17 -21.66
N ALA A 325 8.99 -2.84 -20.66
CA ALA A 325 10.44 -2.91 -20.75
C ALA A 325 10.99 -4.36 -20.90
N LEU A 326 10.24 -5.37 -20.44
CA LEU A 326 10.53 -6.79 -20.70
C LEU A 326 10.11 -7.24 -22.09
N GLY A 327 9.28 -6.45 -22.79
CA GLY A 327 8.69 -6.81 -24.07
C GLY A 327 7.56 -7.84 -23.97
N GLY A 328 6.96 -8.03 -22.78
CA GLY A 328 5.95 -9.06 -22.51
C GLY A 328 6.28 -9.97 -21.32
N ASN A 329 5.64 -11.14 -21.28
CA ASN A 329 5.84 -12.21 -20.29
C ASN A 329 5.41 -11.85 -18.85
N PRO A 330 4.12 -11.56 -18.63
CA PRO A 330 3.60 -11.22 -17.28
C PRO A 330 3.59 -12.41 -16.30
N HIS A 331 3.76 -13.63 -16.81
CA HIS A 331 3.58 -14.88 -16.07
C HIS A 331 4.80 -15.31 -15.21
N ASP A 332 5.90 -14.55 -15.22
CA ASP A 332 7.08 -14.81 -14.39
C ASP A 332 7.25 -13.69 -13.36
N GLY A 333 6.51 -13.79 -12.26
CA GLY A 333 6.38 -12.72 -11.28
C GLY A 333 7.72 -12.29 -10.67
N ALA A 334 8.62 -13.22 -10.36
CA ALA A 334 9.93 -12.89 -9.81
C ALA A 334 10.77 -12.10 -10.82
N LYS A 335 10.71 -12.47 -12.13
CA LYS A 335 11.38 -11.72 -13.20
C LYS A 335 10.77 -10.35 -13.42
N VAL A 336 9.44 -10.22 -13.35
CA VAL A 336 8.76 -8.92 -13.46
C VAL A 336 9.16 -8.01 -12.29
N VAL A 337 9.15 -8.50 -11.06
CA VAL A 337 9.55 -7.72 -9.88
C VAL A 337 11.05 -7.39 -9.91
N ALA A 338 11.90 -8.29 -10.39
CA ALA A 338 13.31 -7.97 -10.63
C ALA A 338 13.43 -6.80 -11.62
N LYS A 339 12.64 -6.80 -12.71
CA LYS A 339 12.62 -5.67 -13.65
C LYS A 339 12.10 -4.39 -13.00
N MET A 340 11.05 -4.48 -12.19
CA MET A 340 10.54 -3.32 -11.43
C MET A 340 11.62 -2.71 -10.53
N LYS A 341 12.52 -3.52 -9.96
CA LYS A 341 13.63 -3.05 -9.11
C LYS A 341 14.78 -2.42 -9.92
N GLU A 342 14.99 -2.84 -11.17
CA GLU A 342 15.96 -2.23 -12.09
C GLU A 342 15.51 -0.85 -12.58
N LEU A 343 14.21 -0.68 -12.81
CA LEU A 343 13.65 0.56 -13.34
C LEU A 343 13.39 1.56 -12.20
N PRO A 344 13.77 2.83 -12.35
CA PRO A 344 13.33 3.84 -11.41
C PRO A 344 11.79 3.97 -11.45
N THR A 345 11.22 3.99 -10.25
CA THR A 345 10.03 4.75 -9.90
C THR A 345 9.82 6.03 -10.70
N ASP A 346 8.71 6.29 -11.39
CA ASP A 346 8.36 7.63 -11.88
C ASP A 346 6.85 7.74 -12.18
N ASP A 347 6.14 8.55 -11.40
CA ASP A 347 4.70 8.75 -11.50
C ASP A 347 4.32 10.19 -11.05
N PRO A 348 3.15 10.71 -11.44
CA PRO A 348 2.76 12.08 -11.11
C PRO A 348 2.46 12.33 -9.61
N LEU A 349 2.31 11.28 -8.79
CA LEU A 349 1.87 11.37 -7.40
C LEU A 349 3.04 11.31 -6.41
N PHE A 350 3.94 10.34 -6.58
CA PHE A 350 5.09 10.12 -5.72
C PHE A 350 6.43 10.50 -6.38
N GLY A 351 6.42 10.80 -7.68
CA GLY A 351 7.60 11.23 -8.42
C GLY A 351 8.65 10.13 -8.60
N LYS A 352 9.89 10.56 -8.88
CA LYS A 352 10.98 9.63 -9.17
C LYS A 352 11.61 9.05 -7.90
N GLY A 353 11.96 7.77 -7.92
CA GLY A 353 12.73 7.15 -6.83
C GLY A 353 13.14 5.70 -7.09
N PRO A 354 13.89 5.06 -6.20
CA PRO A 354 14.20 3.63 -6.32
C PRO A 354 13.09 2.71 -5.76
N LEU A 355 13.10 1.45 -6.23
CA LEU A 355 12.44 0.32 -5.58
C LEU A 355 13.55 -0.62 -5.07
N ARG A 356 13.64 -0.81 -3.76
CA ARG A 356 14.76 -1.51 -3.13
C ARG A 356 14.70 -3.02 -3.31
N VAL A 357 15.83 -3.67 -3.04
CA VAL A 357 15.99 -5.13 -3.08
C VAL A 357 14.99 -5.86 -2.18
N ASP A 358 14.63 -5.26 -1.04
CA ASP A 358 13.66 -5.79 -0.07
C ASP A 358 12.20 -5.60 -0.48
N GLY A 359 11.96 -5.01 -1.67
CA GLY A 359 10.62 -4.73 -2.19
C GLY A 359 10.03 -3.42 -1.68
N ARG A 360 10.73 -2.62 -0.86
CA ARG A 360 10.22 -1.32 -0.41
C ARG A 360 10.49 -0.22 -1.44
N ARG A 361 9.43 0.43 -1.90
CA ARG A 361 9.51 1.69 -2.65
C ARG A 361 9.97 2.80 -1.69
N MET A 362 10.98 3.56 -2.10
CA MET A 362 11.43 4.72 -1.32
C MET A 362 10.62 5.94 -1.72
N VAL A 363 9.81 6.45 -0.78
CA VAL A 363 9.05 7.69 -0.91
C VAL A 363 9.25 8.53 0.36
N PRO A 364 9.29 9.86 0.25
CA PRO A 364 9.23 10.72 1.43
C PRO A 364 7.90 10.50 2.16
N ALA A 365 7.91 10.83 3.45
CA ALA A 365 6.70 10.90 4.25
C ALA A 365 6.50 12.33 4.76
N TYR A 366 5.29 12.64 5.17
CA TYR A 366 4.92 13.97 5.62
C TYR A 366 4.18 13.84 6.95
N LEU A 367 4.65 14.61 7.94
CA LEU A 367 3.89 14.79 9.17
C LEU A 367 2.81 15.83 8.89
N PHE A 368 1.56 15.42 8.99
CA PHE A 368 0.40 16.28 8.84
C PHE A 368 -0.27 16.52 10.19
N GLU A 369 -0.94 17.65 10.28
CA GLU A 369 -1.89 17.99 11.33
C GLU A 369 -3.25 18.24 10.67
N VAL A 370 -4.33 17.71 11.24
CA VAL A 370 -5.69 18.03 10.79
C VAL A 370 -6.01 19.48 11.13
N LYS A 371 -6.44 20.23 10.12
CA LYS A 371 -6.87 21.62 10.20
C LYS A 371 -8.03 21.81 11.17
N LYS A 372 -8.11 22.99 11.76
CA LYS A 372 -9.33 23.47 12.41
C LYS A 372 -10.42 23.77 11.36
N PRO A 373 -11.71 23.73 11.72
CA PRO A 373 -12.80 24.07 10.80
C PRO A 373 -12.60 25.41 10.07
N GLU A 374 -12.12 26.44 10.77
CA GLU A 374 -11.88 27.78 10.23
C GLU A 374 -10.68 27.89 9.27
N GLU A 375 -9.79 26.89 9.24
CA GLU A 375 -8.64 26.86 8.34
C GLU A 375 -8.96 26.18 7.00
N SER A 376 -10.03 25.37 6.94
CA SER A 376 -10.46 24.64 5.76
C SER A 376 -11.23 25.55 4.81
N LYS A 377 -10.75 25.70 3.59
CA LYS A 377 -11.33 26.64 2.61
C LYS A 377 -12.35 26.01 1.66
N TYR A 378 -12.32 24.69 1.52
CA TYR A 378 -13.17 23.94 0.59
C TYR A 378 -13.25 22.47 1.00
N PRO A 379 -14.19 21.67 0.46
CA PRO A 379 -14.28 20.24 0.79
C PRO A 379 -12.96 19.52 0.56
N TRP A 380 -12.60 18.64 1.50
CA TRP A 380 -11.35 17.87 1.51
C TRP A 380 -10.06 18.69 1.79
N ASP A 381 -10.17 19.99 2.09
CA ASP A 381 -9.06 20.81 2.57
C ASP A 381 -8.77 20.57 4.06
N TYR A 382 -8.25 19.38 4.38
CA TYR A 382 -8.21 18.90 5.76
C TYR A 382 -6.83 18.99 6.41
N TYR A 383 -5.75 19.03 5.63
CA TYR A 383 -4.42 18.80 6.16
C TYR A 383 -3.57 20.07 6.12
N LYS A 384 -2.73 20.21 7.14
CA LYS A 384 -1.61 21.15 7.19
C LYS A 384 -0.32 20.35 7.32
N MET A 385 0.63 20.58 6.42
CA MET A 385 1.95 19.95 6.50
C MET A 385 2.77 20.59 7.61
N ILE A 386 3.27 19.78 8.54
CA ILE A 386 4.12 20.21 9.65
C ILE A 386 5.59 19.98 9.34
N ALA A 387 5.92 18.83 8.76
CA ALA A 387 7.28 18.48 8.41
C ALA A 387 7.32 17.52 7.21
N THR A 388 8.44 17.55 6.50
CA THR A 388 8.81 16.52 5.51
C THR A 388 9.83 15.60 6.13
N ILE A 389 9.64 14.29 5.96
CA ILE A 389 10.54 13.22 6.40
C ILE A 389 11.18 12.65 5.13
N PRO A 390 12.50 12.76 4.96
CA PRO A 390 13.21 12.16 3.83
C PRO A 390 12.93 10.66 3.71
N ALA A 391 12.97 10.13 2.49
CA ALA A 391 12.65 8.72 2.22
C ALA A 391 13.58 7.76 3.02
N GLU A 392 14.83 8.16 3.20
CA GLU A 392 15.87 7.44 3.93
C GLU A 392 15.58 7.34 5.44
N GLU A 393 14.86 8.32 6.00
CA GLU A 393 14.39 8.31 7.40
C GLU A 393 13.03 7.63 7.53
N ALA A 394 12.21 7.69 6.48
CA ALA A 394 10.86 7.13 6.40
C ALA A 394 10.84 5.61 6.19
N ALA A 395 11.97 4.97 5.84
CA ALA A 395 12.05 3.54 5.61
C ALA A 395 13.18 2.90 6.43
N ARG A 396 12.97 1.65 6.87
CA ARG A 396 13.99 0.90 7.60
C ARG A 396 15.30 0.85 6.80
N PRO A 397 16.45 1.23 7.39
CA PRO A 397 17.75 1.11 6.74
C PRO A 397 18.01 -0.34 6.32
N LEU A 398 18.60 -0.55 5.14
CA LEU A 398 18.91 -1.91 4.66
C LEU A 398 19.88 -2.66 5.59
N GLY A 399 20.79 -1.94 6.27
CA GLY A 399 21.70 -2.53 7.26
C GLY A 399 20.99 -3.10 8.50
N GLU A 400 19.77 -2.66 8.76
CA GLU A 400 18.91 -3.15 9.86
C GLU A 400 17.79 -4.07 9.35
N SER A 401 17.77 -4.38 8.04
CA SER A 401 16.71 -5.18 7.44
C SER A 401 16.84 -6.66 7.80
N GLU A 402 15.71 -7.25 8.17
CA GLU A 402 15.57 -8.71 8.38
C GLU A 402 15.23 -9.45 7.08
N CYS A 403 15.15 -8.74 5.95
CA CYS A 403 14.79 -9.33 4.66
C CYS A 403 15.88 -10.30 4.16
N PRO A 404 15.56 -11.58 3.92
CA PRO A 404 16.54 -12.57 3.43
C PRO A 404 17.14 -12.26 2.05
N LEU A 405 16.55 -11.33 1.29
CA LEU A 405 17.08 -10.90 -0.02
C LEU A 405 18.19 -9.85 0.11
N VAL A 406 18.35 -9.23 1.28
CA VAL A 406 19.40 -8.26 1.55
C VAL A 406 20.68 -9.02 1.88
N LYS A 407 21.70 -8.89 1.03
CA LYS A 407 23.03 -9.44 1.31
C LYS A 407 23.66 -8.64 2.46
N LYS A 408 24.10 -9.35 3.51
CA LYS A 408 24.81 -8.77 4.66
C LYS A 408 26.31 -8.69 4.40
#